data_AF-A0A7J2ID68-F1
#
_entry.id   AF-A0A7J2ID68-F1
#
_cell.length_a   1.000
_cell.length_b   1.000
_cell.length_c   1.000
_cell.angle_alpha   90.00
_cell.angle_beta   90.00
_cell.angle_gamma   90.00
#
_symmetry.space_group_name_H-M   'P 1'
#
loop_
_entity.id
_entity.type
_entity.pdbx_description
1 polymer ?
#
loop_
_entity_poly.entity_id
_entity_poly.type
_entity_poly.pdbx_seq_one_letter_code
_entity_poly.pdbx_strand_id
1 'polypeptide(L)'
;RNVGERIAKKVGLTDLSASLEYLRKLFFELKVGIMEPEFNLEKITIKMKESVYSSGVNNIHMKLCAFISGIIEGCLNEATKTTWLVEETKCIANGDSYCEFECKTQEPEILKRLLLG
;
A
#
# COMPACT_ATOMS: atom_id res chain seq x y z
N ARG A 1 6.51 7.94 2.67
CA ARG A 1 5.72 8.87 1.84
C ARG A 1 6.52 9.45 0.67
N ASN A 2 7.50 10.33 0.91
CA ASN A 2 8.20 11.07 -0.15
C ASN A 2 8.84 10.21 -1.27
N VAL A 3 9.29 9.00 -0.95
CA VAL A 3 9.81 8.04 -1.95
C VAL A 3 8.71 7.62 -2.93
N GLY A 4 7.52 7.27 -2.44
CA GLY A 4 6.36 6.92 -3.27
C GLY A 4 5.93 8.07 -4.19
N GLU A 5 5.88 9.31 -3.67
CA GLU A 5 5.55 10.49 -4.48
C GLU A 5 6.56 10.69 -5.62
N ARG A 6 7.86 10.50 -5.35
CA ARG A 6 8.90 10.59 -6.36
C ARG A 6 8.80 9.47 -7.41
N ILE A 7 8.47 8.25 -6.98
CA ILE A 7 8.22 7.12 -7.89
C ILE A 7 7.05 7.48 -8.82
N ALA A 8 5.92 7.88 -8.26
CA ALA A 8 4.72 8.23 -9.04
C ALA A 8 4.99 9.35 -10.05
N LYS A 9 5.70 10.43 -9.67
CA LYS A 9 6.11 11.49 -10.59
C LYS A 9 7.01 11.00 -11.72
N LYS A 10 8.01 10.19 -11.38
CA LYS A 10 9.00 9.71 -12.36
C LYS A 10 8.40 8.72 -13.36
N VAL A 11 7.46 7.90 -12.89
CA VAL A 11 6.75 6.91 -13.72
C VAL A 11 5.60 7.55 -14.49
N GLY A 12 5.04 8.65 -13.99
CA GLY A 12 3.86 9.30 -14.57
C GLY A 12 2.56 8.59 -14.18
N LEU A 13 2.43 8.15 -12.93
CA LEU A 13 1.18 7.55 -12.42
C LEU A 13 0.10 8.62 -12.25
N THR A 14 -1.08 8.40 -12.84
CA THR A 14 -2.16 9.41 -12.94
C THR A 14 -3.48 9.00 -12.31
N ASP A 15 -3.63 7.74 -11.89
CA ASP A 15 -4.87 7.25 -11.29
C ASP A 15 -4.61 6.11 -10.29
N LEU A 16 -5.65 5.79 -9.52
CA LEU A 16 -5.62 4.79 -8.46
C LEU A 16 -5.29 3.39 -9.00
N SER A 17 -5.96 2.97 -10.09
CA SER A 17 -5.83 1.62 -10.64
C SER A 17 -4.44 1.38 -11.20
N ALA A 18 -3.94 2.32 -12.02
CA ALA A 18 -2.60 2.29 -12.55
C ALA A 18 -1.53 2.26 -11.45
N SER A 19 -1.76 2.98 -10.35
CA SER A 19 -0.84 3.02 -9.21
C SER A 19 -0.77 1.70 -8.47
N LEU A 20 -1.91 1.09 -8.17
CA LEU A 20 -1.97 -0.19 -7.48
C LEU A 20 -1.38 -1.31 -8.34
N GLU A 21 -1.66 -1.32 -9.64
CA GLU A 21 -1.09 -2.32 -10.55
C GLU A 21 0.42 -2.14 -10.74
N TYR A 22 0.89 -0.89 -10.83
CA TYR A 22 2.32 -0.60 -10.87
C TYR A 22 3.03 -1.08 -9.60
N LEU A 23 2.50 -0.75 -8.41
CA LEU A 23 3.06 -1.19 -7.13
C LEU A 23 3.06 -2.72 -7.00
N ARG A 24 1.99 -3.39 -7.44
CA ARG A 24 1.91 -4.85 -7.43
C ARG A 24 3.03 -5.48 -8.26
N LYS A 25 3.27 -4.99 -9.48
CA LYS A 25 4.37 -5.46 -10.34
C LYS A 25 5.72 -5.13 -9.74
N LEU A 26 5.93 -3.88 -9.33
CA LEU A 26 7.19 -3.41 -8.75
C LEU A 26 7.60 -4.26 -7.53
N PHE A 27 6.68 -4.48 -6.59
CA PHE A 27 6.98 -5.24 -5.39
C PHE A 27 7.26 -6.71 -5.67
N PHE A 28 6.56 -7.32 -6.64
CA PHE A 28 6.83 -8.68 -7.07
C PHE A 28 8.19 -8.83 -7.76
N GLU A 29 8.49 -7.94 -8.72
CA GLU A 29 9.73 -7.95 -9.50
C GLU A 29 10.96 -7.70 -8.64
N LEU A 30 10.87 -6.75 -7.70
CA LEU A 30 11.95 -6.41 -6.77
C LEU A 30 12.04 -7.35 -5.55
N LYS A 31 11.19 -8.40 -5.48
CA LYS A 31 11.14 -9.34 -4.34
C LYS A 31 10.89 -8.64 -2.99
N VAL A 32 10.11 -7.56 -3.02
CA VAL A 32 9.65 -6.85 -1.81
C VAL A 32 8.52 -7.62 -1.14
N GLY A 33 7.66 -8.27 -1.92
CA GLY A 33 6.57 -9.11 -1.44
C GLY A 33 5.47 -9.26 -2.49
N ILE A 34 4.48 -10.09 -2.16
CA ILE A 34 3.32 -10.38 -3.03
C ILE A 34 2.13 -9.55 -2.54
N MET A 35 1.80 -8.51 -3.30
CA MET A 35 0.76 -7.55 -2.99
C MET A 35 -0.60 -7.94 -3.60
N GLU A 36 -1.65 -7.93 -2.80
CA GLU A 36 -3.03 -8.23 -3.19
C GLU A 36 -3.97 -7.14 -2.62
N PRO A 37 -4.49 -6.20 -3.44
CA PRO A 37 -5.46 -5.21 -3.00
C PRO A 37 -6.89 -5.78 -2.95
N GLU A 38 -7.63 -5.41 -1.91
CA GLU A 38 -9.06 -5.67 -1.71
C GLU A 38 -9.78 -4.33 -1.57
N PHE A 39 -10.87 -4.18 -2.31
CA PHE A 39 -11.58 -2.90 -2.44
C PHE A 39 -12.88 -2.89 -1.62
N ASN A 40 -13.05 -1.85 -0.83
CA ASN A 40 -14.30 -1.46 -0.19
C ASN A 40 -14.52 0.05 -0.44
N LEU A 41 -15.77 0.48 -0.48
CA LEU A 41 -16.15 1.89 -0.64
C LEU A 41 -15.62 2.81 0.47
N GLU A 42 -15.26 2.27 1.63
CA GLU A 42 -14.72 3.04 2.77
C GLU A 42 -13.19 3.03 2.87
N LYS A 43 -12.55 1.97 2.37
CA LYS A 43 -11.10 1.78 2.43
C LYS A 43 -10.61 0.76 1.40
N ILE A 44 -9.32 0.81 1.09
CA ILE A 44 -8.63 -0.26 0.37
C ILE A 44 -7.78 -1.02 1.39
N THR A 45 -7.92 -2.33 1.43
CA THR A 45 -7.08 -3.20 2.25
C THR A 45 -6.04 -3.86 1.34
N ILE A 46 -4.76 -3.66 1.61
CA ILE A 46 -3.69 -4.32 0.86
C ILE A 46 -3.11 -5.43 1.72
N LYS A 47 -3.19 -6.66 1.23
CA LYS A 47 -2.50 -7.81 1.82
C LYS A 47 -1.13 -7.96 1.17
N MET A 48 -0.12 -8.23 1.98
CA MET A 48 1.26 -8.44 1.56
C MET A 48 1.78 -9.74 2.16
N LYS A 49 1.96 -10.74 1.30
CA LYS A 49 2.63 -11.99 1.65
C LYS A 49 4.13 -11.87 1.37
N GLU A 50 4.94 -12.65 2.09
CA GLU A 50 6.39 -12.71 1.87
C GLU A 50 7.08 -11.34 1.88
N SER A 51 6.64 -10.43 2.76
CA SER A 51 7.24 -9.10 2.88
C SER A 51 8.72 -9.21 3.24
N VAL A 52 9.58 -8.51 2.50
CA VAL A 52 11.04 -8.47 2.69
C VAL A 52 11.46 -8.05 4.10
N TYR A 53 10.62 -7.29 4.81
CA TYR A 53 10.91 -6.81 6.16
C TYR A 53 10.51 -7.77 7.28
N SER A 54 9.54 -8.65 7.04
CA SER A 54 8.89 -9.41 8.12
C SER A 54 8.81 -10.92 7.88
N SER A 55 8.98 -11.38 6.64
CA SER A 55 9.04 -12.81 6.33
C SER A 55 10.22 -13.46 7.07
N GLY A 56 9.94 -14.52 7.83
CA GLY A 56 10.95 -15.23 8.63
C GLY A 56 11.30 -14.56 9.97
N VAL A 57 10.66 -13.44 10.32
CA VAL A 57 10.85 -12.79 11.62
C VAL A 57 9.96 -13.46 12.68
N ASN A 58 10.57 -13.93 13.77
CA ASN A 58 9.87 -14.67 14.82
C ASN A 58 9.14 -13.72 15.80
N ASN A 59 7.88 -13.41 15.49
CA ASN A 59 6.89 -12.71 16.33
C ASN A 59 7.49 -11.82 17.45
N ILE A 60 8.12 -10.74 17.04
CA ILE A 60 8.75 -9.76 17.93
C ILE A 60 7.75 -8.70 18.44
N HIS A 61 6.46 -8.90 18.19
CA HIS A 61 5.37 -7.99 18.58
C HIS A 61 5.50 -6.57 18.01
N MET A 62 5.99 -6.46 16.78
CA MET A 62 6.21 -5.17 16.10
C MET A 62 5.75 -5.21 14.63
N LYS A 63 5.37 -4.04 14.14
CA LYS A 63 5.07 -3.78 12.73
C LYS A 63 6.30 -3.19 12.06
N LEU A 64 6.84 -3.88 11.05
CA LEU A 64 8.14 -3.54 10.44
C LEU A 64 8.03 -2.85 9.08
N CYS A 65 6.87 -2.84 8.43
CA CYS A 65 6.72 -2.45 7.04
C CYS A 65 6.41 -0.95 6.85
N ALA A 66 6.86 -0.09 7.76
CA ALA A 66 6.64 1.37 7.70
C ALA A 66 7.18 2.01 6.41
N PHE A 67 8.26 1.46 5.83
CA PHE A 67 8.77 1.94 4.56
C PHE A 67 7.85 1.59 3.39
N ILE A 68 7.28 0.37 3.38
CA ILE A 68 6.33 -0.10 2.37
C ILE A 68 5.04 0.73 2.43
N SER A 69 4.46 0.92 3.63
CA SER A 69 3.29 1.78 3.81
C SER A 69 3.56 3.18 3.27
N GLY A 70 4.75 3.73 3.56
CA GLY A 70 5.18 5.01 3.04
C GLY A 70 5.36 5.07 1.52
N ILE A 71 5.70 3.97 0.84
CA ILE A 71 5.74 3.95 -0.63
C ILE A 71 4.33 3.95 -1.19
N ILE A 72 3.45 3.09 -0.65
CA ILE A 72 2.04 2.99 -1.07
C ILE A 72 1.36 4.36 -0.92
N GLU A 73 1.45 4.96 0.26
CA GLU A 73 0.83 6.27 0.55
C GLU A 73 1.29 7.36 -0.41
N GLY A 74 2.60 7.43 -0.67
CA GLY A 74 3.15 8.45 -1.56
C GLY A 74 2.70 8.28 -3.01
N CYS A 75 2.64 7.05 -3.50
CA CYS A 75 2.15 6.77 -4.85
C CYS A 75 0.67 7.14 -5.00
N LEU A 76 -0.17 6.73 -4.03
CA LEU A 76 -1.59 7.04 -4.04
C LEU A 76 -1.84 8.56 -3.98
N ASN A 77 -1.13 9.27 -3.09
CA ASN A 77 -1.23 10.73 -2.97
C ASN A 77 -0.95 11.44 -4.28
N GLU A 78 0.19 11.11 -4.89
CA GLU A 78 0.63 11.78 -6.10
C GLU A 78 -0.25 11.44 -7.30
N ALA A 79 -0.68 10.17 -7.44
CA ALA A 79 -1.46 9.74 -8.58
C ALA A 79 -2.90 10.27 -8.55
N THR A 80 -3.57 10.22 -7.39
CA THR A 80 -4.98 10.63 -7.30
C THR A 80 -5.16 12.10 -6.93
N LYS A 81 -4.07 12.82 -6.59
CA LYS A 81 -4.11 14.19 -6.05
C LYS A 81 -5.00 14.32 -4.82
N THR A 82 -5.07 13.26 -4.02
CA THR A 82 -5.88 13.16 -2.79
C THR A 82 -4.96 12.86 -1.62
N THR A 83 -5.32 13.31 -0.42
CA THR A 83 -4.61 12.90 0.80
C THR A 83 -5.07 11.51 1.24
N TRP A 84 -4.16 10.55 1.17
CA TRP A 84 -4.28 9.21 1.72
C TRP A 84 -3.50 9.07 3.03
N LEU A 85 -4.01 8.21 3.89
CA LEU A 85 -3.31 7.66 5.05
C LEU A 85 -3.19 6.14 4.85
N VAL A 86 -1.97 5.62 4.93
CA VAL A 86 -1.71 4.18 4.85
C VAL A 86 -1.08 3.68 6.14
N GLU A 87 -1.80 2.85 6.87
CA GLU A 87 -1.37 2.27 8.14
C GLU A 87 -1.18 0.75 8.01
N GLU A 88 -0.05 0.22 8.48
CA GLU A 88 0.11 -1.23 8.66
C GLU A 88 -0.76 -1.68 9.84
N THR A 89 -1.75 -2.54 9.62
CA THR A 89 -2.67 -3.05 10.65
C THR A 89 -2.28 -4.43 11.16
N LYS A 90 -1.70 -5.28 10.30
CA LYS A 90 -1.19 -6.61 10.62
C LYS A 90 0.25 -6.77 10.14
N CYS A 91 1.05 -7.59 10.80
CA CYS A 91 2.42 -7.86 10.40
C CYS A 91 2.84 -9.30 10.70
N ILE A 92 3.58 -9.93 9.77
CA ILE A 92 4.18 -11.25 10.02
C ILE A 92 5.10 -11.23 11.26
N ALA A 93 5.85 -10.14 11.44
CA ALA A 93 6.71 -9.93 12.60
C ALA A 93 5.93 -9.71 13.92
N ASN A 94 4.60 -9.56 13.84
CA ASN A 94 3.67 -9.48 14.97
C ASN A 94 2.86 -10.79 15.14
N GLY A 95 3.19 -11.85 14.39
CA GLY A 95 2.55 -13.16 14.47
C GLY A 95 1.34 -13.33 13.55
N ASP A 96 1.04 -12.34 12.70
CA ASP A 96 -0.01 -12.46 11.69
C ASP A 96 0.45 -13.33 10.50
N SER A 97 -0.50 -13.91 9.75
CA SER A 97 -0.16 -14.73 8.57
C SER A 97 0.29 -13.93 7.35
N TYR A 98 0.08 -12.61 7.35
CA TYR A 98 0.48 -11.68 6.31
C TYR A 98 0.57 -10.25 6.87
N CYS A 99 1.26 -9.36 6.16
CA CYS A 99 1.21 -7.93 6.45
C CYS A 99 -0.02 -7.29 5.81
N GLU A 100 -0.72 -6.43 6.53
CA GLU A 100 -1.94 -5.76 6.04
C GLU A 100 -1.76 -4.26 6.13
N PHE A 101 -2.16 -3.54 5.08
CA PHE A 101 -2.16 -2.09 5.05
C PHE A 101 -3.57 -1.56 4.76
N GLU A 102 -4.10 -0.73 5.65
CA GLU A 102 -5.35 -0.01 5.40
C GLU A 102 -5.04 1.33 4.75
N CYS A 103 -5.57 1.55 3.55
CA CYS A 103 -5.46 2.79 2.81
C CYS A 103 -6.81 3.52 2.86
N LYS A 104 -6.82 4.71 3.47
CA LYS A 104 -8.02 5.54 3.64
C LYS A 104 -7.76 6.94 3.08
N THR A 105 -8.77 7.51 2.44
CA THR A 105 -8.80 8.94 2.12
C THR A 105 -9.41 9.70 3.30
N GLN A 106 -9.07 10.97 3.48
CA GLN A 106 -9.77 11.83 4.46
C GLN A 106 -11.22 12.12 4.06
N GLU A 107 -11.57 11.86 2.80
CA GLU A 107 -12.89 12.10 2.22
C GLU A 107 -13.43 10.79 1.60
N PRO A 108 -14.35 10.08 2.28
CA PRO A 108 -14.87 8.78 1.80
C PRO A 108 -15.53 8.85 0.43
N GLU A 109 -16.16 9.98 0.09
CA GLU A 109 -16.80 10.17 -1.21
C GLU A 109 -15.79 10.19 -2.37
N ILE A 110 -14.53 10.59 -2.12
CA ILE A 110 -13.48 10.52 -3.14
C ILE A 110 -13.15 9.07 -3.48
N LEU A 111 -13.04 8.19 -2.48
CA LEU A 111 -12.75 6.78 -2.71
C LEU A 111 -13.83 6.12 -3.57
N LYS A 112 -15.10 6.39 -3.28
CA LYS A 112 -16.22 5.88 -4.09
C LYS A 112 -16.07 6.29 -5.56
N ARG A 113 -15.79 7.56 -5.83
CA ARG A 113 -15.56 8.06 -7.20
C ARG A 113 -14.37 7.37 -7.85
N LEU A 114 -13.25 7.24 -7.15
CA LEU A 114 -12.06 6.57 -7.68
C LEU A 114 -12.28 5.09 -8.02
N LEU A 115 -13.17 4.40 -7.29
CA LEU A 115 -13.46 2.98 -7.53
C LEU A 115 -14.55 2.74 -8.58
N LEU A 116 -15.50 3.66 -8.72
CA LEU A 116 -16.67 3.49 -9.59
C LEU A 116 -16.51 4.17 -10.97
N GLY A 117 -15.54 5.07 -11.12
CA GLY A 117 -15.38 5.92 -12.32
C GLY A 117 -16.30 7.13 -12.29
#